data_AF-A0A3D1X358-F1
#
_entry.id   AF-A0A3D1X358-F1
#
_cell.length_a   1.000
_cell.length_b   1.000
_cell.length_c   1.000
_cell.angle_alpha   90.00
_cell.angle_beta   90.00
_cell.angle_gamma   90.00
#
_symmetry.space_group_name_H-M   'P 1'
#
loop_
_entity.id
_entity.type
_entity.pdbx_description
1 polymer ?
#
loop_
_entity_poly.entity_id
_entity_poly.type
_entity_poly.pdbx_seq_one_letter_code
_entity_poly.pdbx_strand_id
1 'polypeptide(L)'
;MPQAIFAYHLGMDAEQYAFFRIPKLLITEPYFRRLSTDAKLLYGLMLDRMSLSMRNGWMDDDGHVYIYFTLEEACEQLCCKTDKAVKLFAELDSAKGVGLIRRVKQGLGRPAKIYVLRFMGMEDEPSEDTPKAEPPSCRNPDFGKSEVKTSEKPSVIRLIRIILS
;
A
#
# COMPACT_ATOMS: atom_id res chain seq x y z
N MET A 1 -56.80 0.15 -17.26
CA MET A 1 -55.53 -0.36 -16.71
C MET A 1 -54.59 0.83 -16.59
N PRO A 2 -53.88 1.04 -15.46
CA PRO A 2 -52.88 2.11 -15.42
C PRO A 2 -51.77 1.76 -16.41
N GLN A 3 -51.45 2.71 -17.30
CA GLN A 3 -50.35 2.59 -18.24
C GLN A 3 -49.06 3.04 -17.55
N ALA A 4 -48.03 2.21 -17.62
CA ALA A 4 -46.69 2.58 -17.18
C ALA A 4 -46.14 3.67 -18.13
N ILE A 5 -45.75 4.80 -17.57
CA ILE A 5 -45.08 5.88 -18.29
C ILE A 5 -43.58 5.57 -18.25
N PHE A 6 -43.01 5.29 -19.42
CA PHE A 6 -41.56 5.10 -19.58
C PHE A 6 -40.96 6.41 -20.08
N ALA A 7 -40.10 7.03 -19.28
CA ALA A 7 -39.33 8.21 -19.67
C ALA A 7 -37.93 7.77 -20.12
N TYR A 8 -37.40 8.38 -21.19
CA TYR A 8 -36.01 8.18 -21.59
C TYR A 8 -35.09 8.89 -20.60
N HIS A 9 -34.00 8.22 -20.21
CA HIS A 9 -32.95 8.83 -19.41
C HIS A 9 -32.29 9.95 -20.23
N LEU A 10 -32.51 11.21 -19.82
CA LEU A 10 -31.96 12.39 -20.48
C LEU A 10 -30.61 12.73 -19.87
N GLY A 11 -29.51 12.42 -20.57
CA GLY A 11 -28.15 12.98 -20.50
C GLY A 11 -27.41 13.06 -19.14
N MET A 12 -28.08 13.51 -18.09
CA MET A 12 -27.60 13.74 -16.73
C MET A 12 -27.98 12.61 -15.75
N ASP A 13 -28.82 11.65 -16.15
CA ASP A 13 -29.27 10.58 -15.25
C ASP A 13 -28.18 9.55 -14.95
N ALA A 14 -27.25 9.31 -15.89
CA ALA A 14 -26.25 8.25 -15.74
C ALA A 14 -25.28 8.49 -14.56
N GLU A 15 -24.91 9.74 -14.30
CA GLU A 15 -24.06 10.10 -13.17
C GLU A 15 -24.80 10.10 -11.83
N GLN A 16 -26.11 10.40 -11.84
CA GLN A 16 -26.94 10.35 -10.62
C GLN A 16 -27.04 8.92 -10.04
N TYR A 17 -26.84 7.91 -10.88
CA TYR A 17 -26.82 6.50 -10.48
C TYR A 17 -25.39 5.94 -10.33
N ALA A 18 -24.36 6.77 -10.34
CA ALA A 18 -23.00 6.32 -10.03
C ALA A 18 -22.94 5.82 -8.58
N PHE A 19 -22.41 4.62 -8.39
CA PHE A 19 -22.35 3.95 -7.09
C PHE A 19 -20.91 3.74 -6.66
N PHE A 20 -20.62 4.09 -5.41
CA PHE A 20 -19.39 3.65 -4.76
C PHE A 20 -19.50 2.18 -4.39
N ARG A 21 -18.43 1.44 -4.66
CA ARG A 21 -18.35 0.01 -4.37
C ARG A 21 -17.63 -0.20 -3.07
N ILE A 22 -18.31 -0.80 -2.10
CA ILE A 22 -17.71 -1.23 -0.85
C ILE A 22 -17.62 -2.77 -0.88
N PRO A 23 -16.41 -3.34 -0.78
CA PRO A 23 -16.25 -4.79 -0.70
C PRO A 23 -17.03 -5.37 0.49
N LYS A 24 -17.86 -6.39 0.23
CA LYS A 24 -18.65 -7.08 1.27
C LYS A 24 -17.77 -7.63 2.39
N LEU A 25 -16.54 -8.02 2.07
CA LEU A 25 -15.54 -8.52 3.01
C LEU A 25 -15.30 -7.56 4.19
N LEU A 26 -15.31 -6.23 3.94
CA LEU A 26 -15.18 -5.22 5.00
C LEU A 26 -16.32 -5.24 6.01
N ILE A 27 -17.47 -5.81 5.65
CA ILE A 27 -18.67 -5.88 6.47
C ILE A 27 -18.81 -7.27 7.10
N THR A 28 -18.54 -8.33 6.33
CA THR A 28 -18.76 -9.71 6.76
C THR A 28 -17.66 -10.25 7.66
N GLU A 29 -16.40 -9.88 7.42
CA GLU A 29 -15.28 -10.47 8.16
C GLU A 29 -15.13 -9.86 9.56
N PRO A 30 -14.90 -10.69 10.59
CA PRO A 30 -14.69 -10.22 11.95
C PRO A 30 -13.42 -9.37 12.09
N TYR A 31 -12.42 -9.58 11.24
CA TYR A 31 -11.18 -8.81 11.22
C TYR A 31 -11.44 -7.31 10.95
N PHE A 32 -12.33 -6.99 10.01
CA PHE A 32 -12.71 -5.61 9.67
C PHE A 32 -13.85 -5.06 10.56
N ARG A 33 -14.30 -5.80 11.57
CA ARG A 33 -15.39 -5.37 12.46
C ARG A 33 -15.04 -4.13 13.28
N ARG A 34 -13.75 -3.93 13.57
CA ARG A 34 -13.24 -2.76 14.31
C ARG A 34 -13.22 -1.48 13.47
N LEU A 35 -13.32 -1.58 12.15
CA LEU A 35 -13.37 -0.42 11.27
C LEU A 35 -14.72 0.29 11.40
N SER A 36 -14.68 1.61 11.54
CA SER A 36 -15.87 2.44 11.45
C SER A 36 -16.52 2.34 10.07
N THR A 37 -17.84 2.54 10.01
CA THR A 37 -18.58 2.56 8.74
C THR A 37 -18.00 3.59 7.77
N ASP A 38 -17.62 4.76 8.30
CA ASP A 38 -17.01 5.83 7.52
C ASP A 38 -15.64 5.44 6.96
N ALA A 39 -14.83 4.65 7.71
CA ALA A 39 -13.56 4.14 7.20
C ALA A 39 -13.79 3.14 6.04
N LYS A 40 -14.84 2.31 6.12
CA LYS A 40 -15.22 1.39 5.03
C LYS A 40 -15.67 2.15 3.78
N LEU A 41 -16.44 3.23 3.98
CA LEU A 41 -16.85 4.12 2.88
C LEU A 41 -15.64 4.84 2.27
N LEU A 42 -14.74 5.37 3.10
CA LEU A 42 -13.49 6.01 2.67
C LEU A 42 -12.64 5.07 1.81
N TYR A 43 -12.53 3.80 2.19
CA TYR A 43 -11.84 2.80 1.38
C TYR A 43 -12.52 2.61 0.01
N GLY A 44 -13.86 2.58 -0.04
CA GLY A 44 -14.62 2.54 -1.30
C GLY A 44 -14.34 3.76 -2.21
N LEU A 45 -14.27 4.97 -1.63
CA LEU A 45 -13.90 6.19 -2.35
C LEU A 45 -12.48 6.11 -2.91
N MET A 46 -11.54 5.57 -2.13
CA MET A 46 -10.15 5.38 -2.58
C MET A 46 -10.04 4.34 -3.70
N LEU A 47 -10.85 3.28 -3.69
CA LEU A 47 -10.91 2.30 -4.78
C LEU A 47 -11.41 2.92 -6.09
N ASP A 48 -12.41 3.80 -6.01
CA ASP A 48 -12.90 4.52 -7.18
C ASP A 48 -11.80 5.41 -7.78
N ARG A 49 -11.11 6.19 -6.93
CA ARG A 49 -9.94 7.00 -7.32
C ARG A 49 -8.78 6.14 -7.86
N MET A 50 -8.56 4.95 -7.29
CA MET A 50 -7.56 4.00 -7.79
C MET A 50 -7.89 3.54 -9.21
N SER A 51 -9.17 3.31 -9.51
CA SER A 51 -9.60 2.92 -10.84
C SER A 51 -9.31 4.00 -11.89
N LEU A 52 -9.45 5.28 -11.51
CA LEU A 52 -9.08 6.43 -12.35
C LEU A 52 -7.55 6.53 -12.51
N SER A 53 -6.82 6.36 -11.42
CA SER A 53 -5.35 6.35 -11.41
C SER A 53 -4.78 5.28 -12.34
N MET A 54 -5.35 4.08 -12.32
CA MET A 54 -4.97 2.99 -13.23
C MET A 54 -5.18 3.37 -14.70
N ARG A 55 -6.30 4.01 -15.04
CA ARG A 55 -6.58 4.48 -16.41
C ARG A 55 -5.63 5.58 -16.86
N ASN A 56 -5.18 6.42 -15.93
CA ASN A 56 -4.23 7.51 -16.17
C ASN A 56 -2.77 7.03 -16.19
N GLY A 57 -2.50 5.75 -15.93
CA GLY A 57 -1.14 5.20 -15.91
C GLY A 57 -0.33 5.62 -14.68
N TRP A 58 -0.99 5.99 -13.57
CA TRP A 58 -0.32 6.40 -12.33
C TRP A 58 0.12 5.17 -11.52
N MET A 59 1.26 4.62 -11.92
CA MET A 59 1.89 3.45 -11.33
C MET A 59 3.35 3.75 -11.00
N ASP A 60 3.87 3.08 -9.97
CA ASP A 60 5.31 3.06 -9.68
C ASP A 60 6.07 2.11 -10.61
N ASP A 61 7.40 2.12 -10.53
CA ASP A 61 8.28 1.25 -11.34
C ASP A 61 7.99 -0.25 -11.13
N ASP A 62 7.51 -0.63 -9.95
CA ASP A 62 7.09 -2.00 -9.62
C ASP A 62 5.67 -2.35 -10.14
N GLY A 63 4.99 -1.45 -10.84
CA GLY A 63 3.63 -1.64 -11.34
C GLY A 63 2.53 -1.44 -10.28
N HIS A 64 2.88 -0.90 -9.10
CA HIS A 64 1.91 -0.59 -8.05
C HIS A 64 1.18 0.73 -8.35
N VAL A 65 -0.15 0.66 -8.50
CA VAL A 65 -1.01 1.84 -8.67
C VAL A 65 -1.05 2.65 -7.37
N TYR A 66 -0.84 3.96 -7.47
CA TYR A 66 -0.95 4.88 -6.35
C TYR A 66 -1.99 5.97 -6.61
N ILE A 67 -2.58 6.53 -5.56
CA ILE A 67 -3.47 7.68 -5.65
C ILE A 67 -2.88 8.87 -4.88
N TYR A 68 -3.19 10.08 -5.33
CA TYR A 68 -3.10 11.27 -4.50
C TYR A 68 -4.48 11.53 -3.93
N PHE A 69 -4.57 11.52 -2.60
CA PHE A 69 -5.81 11.78 -1.90
C PHE A 69 -5.51 12.53 -0.60
N THR A 70 -6.00 13.76 -0.48
CA THR A 70 -5.67 14.64 0.64
C THR A 70 -6.64 14.45 1.81
N LEU A 71 -6.27 14.98 2.98
CA LEU A 71 -7.17 15.06 4.13
C LEU A 71 -8.38 15.97 3.84
N GLU A 72 -8.16 17.04 3.08
CA GLU A 72 -9.19 18.01 2.70
C GLU A 72 -10.23 17.35 1.77
N GLU A 73 -9.79 16.61 0.74
CA GLU A 73 -10.68 15.83 -0.12
C GLU A 73 -11.50 14.82 0.68
N ALA A 74 -10.87 14.13 1.65
CA ALA A 74 -11.59 13.20 2.53
C ALA A 74 -12.65 13.91 3.39
N CYS A 75 -12.32 15.10 3.91
CA CYS A 75 -13.25 15.91 4.71
C CYS A 75 -14.45 16.36 3.87
N GLU A 76 -14.23 16.78 2.63
CA GLU A 76 -15.27 17.21 1.72
C GLU A 76 -16.19 16.05 1.32
N GLN A 77 -15.61 14.92 0.92
CA GLN A 77 -16.39 13.74 0.47
C GLN A 77 -17.20 13.09 1.60
N LEU A 78 -16.69 13.12 2.84
CA LEU A 78 -17.36 12.53 4.01
C LEU A 78 -18.09 13.57 4.87
N CYS A 79 -18.13 14.84 4.44
CA CYS A 79 -18.67 15.97 5.21
C CYS A 79 -18.21 15.97 6.67
N CYS A 80 -16.90 15.76 6.90
CA CYS A 80 -16.35 15.58 8.24
C CYS A 80 -15.23 16.57 8.58
N LYS A 81 -14.98 16.78 9.87
CA LYS A 81 -13.88 17.62 10.35
C LYS A 81 -12.54 16.90 10.17
N THR A 82 -11.47 17.68 10.06
CA THR A 82 -10.09 17.20 9.92
C THR A 82 -9.70 16.18 10.99
N ASP A 83 -10.09 16.39 12.25
CA ASP A 83 -9.84 15.42 13.34
C ASP A 83 -10.43 14.03 13.06
N LYS A 84 -11.63 13.99 12.49
CA LYS A 84 -12.30 12.74 12.14
C LYS A 84 -11.62 12.10 10.95
N ALA A 85 -11.33 12.85 9.89
CA ALA A 85 -10.60 12.33 8.74
C ALA A 85 -9.25 11.73 9.13
N VAL A 86 -8.48 12.40 9.98
CA VAL A 86 -7.19 11.88 10.49
C VAL A 86 -7.36 10.53 11.20
N LYS A 87 -8.42 10.36 12.00
CA LYS A 87 -8.73 9.08 12.64
C LYS A 87 -9.11 7.99 11.63
N LEU A 88 -9.95 8.31 10.64
CA LEU A 88 -10.34 7.37 9.59
C LEU A 88 -9.13 6.88 8.79
N PHE A 89 -8.23 7.80 8.39
CA PHE A 89 -6.99 7.41 7.75
C PHE A 89 -6.12 6.54 8.66
N ALA A 90 -6.05 6.83 9.96
CA ALA A 90 -5.28 6.04 10.91
C ALA A 90 -5.86 4.63 11.12
N GLU A 91 -7.19 4.46 11.06
CA GLU A 91 -7.86 3.16 11.11
C GLU A 91 -7.55 2.28 9.88
N LEU A 92 -7.37 2.92 8.72
CA LEU A 92 -7.02 2.21 7.48
C LEU A 92 -5.52 1.98 7.33
N ASP A 93 -4.68 2.81 7.96
CA ASP A 93 -3.22 2.72 7.87
C ASP A 93 -2.67 1.43 8.50
N SER A 94 -1.52 0.97 8.00
CA SER A 94 -0.82 -0.21 8.51
C SER A 94 -0.18 0.04 9.89
N ALA A 95 0.13 1.30 10.23
CA ALA A 95 0.82 1.63 11.47
C ALA A 95 -0.06 1.57 12.73
N LYS A 96 -1.37 1.83 12.59
CA LYS A 96 -2.30 1.95 13.73
C LYS A 96 -3.53 1.07 13.59
N GLY A 97 -3.90 0.72 12.36
CA GLY A 97 -5.16 0.10 12.06
C GLY A 97 -4.98 -1.24 11.37
N VAL A 98 -5.80 -1.45 10.34
CA VAL A 98 -5.97 -2.76 9.71
C VAL A 98 -5.02 -2.99 8.53
N GLY A 99 -4.35 -1.94 8.03
CA GLY A 99 -3.39 -2.07 6.93
C GLY A 99 -4.00 -2.18 5.54
N LEU A 100 -5.10 -1.48 5.30
CA LEU A 100 -5.74 -1.40 3.98
C LEU A 100 -5.11 -0.36 3.06
N ILE A 101 -4.38 0.60 3.63
CA ILE A 101 -3.66 1.61 2.88
C ILE A 101 -2.23 1.72 3.40
N ARG A 102 -1.32 2.07 2.48
CA ARG A 102 0.05 2.47 2.79
C ARG A 102 0.28 3.87 2.27
N ARG A 103 0.70 4.77 3.15
CA ARG A 103 0.98 6.18 2.81
C ARG A 103 2.49 6.42 2.79
N VAL A 104 2.99 6.93 1.66
CA VAL A 104 4.40 7.24 1.46
C VAL A 104 4.56 8.73 1.21
N LYS A 105 5.28 9.40 2.13
CA LYS A 105 5.63 10.81 1.98
C LYS A 105 6.80 10.93 1.01
N GLN A 106 6.65 11.72 -0.05
CA GLN A 106 7.68 11.88 -1.08
C GLN A 106 8.67 13.03 -0.81
N GLY A 107 8.42 13.84 0.23
CA GLY A 107 9.22 15.04 0.52
C GLY A 107 8.97 16.19 -0.46
N LEU A 108 9.62 17.34 -0.24
CA LEU A 108 9.65 18.51 -1.14
C LEU A 108 8.27 19.05 -1.59
N GLY A 109 7.33 19.21 -0.67
CA GLY A 109 6.02 19.80 -0.97
C GLY A 109 5.12 18.98 -1.90
N ARG A 110 5.54 17.76 -2.27
CA ARG A 110 4.74 16.86 -3.11
C ARG A 110 3.67 16.16 -2.25
N PRO A 111 2.46 15.94 -2.79
CA PRO A 111 1.43 15.20 -2.08
C PRO A 111 1.90 13.78 -1.77
N ALA A 112 1.41 13.21 -0.66
CA ALA A 112 1.75 11.85 -0.30
C ALA A 112 1.13 10.84 -1.29
N LYS A 113 1.92 9.86 -1.71
CA LYS A 113 1.41 8.71 -2.48
C LYS A 113 0.67 7.78 -1.53
N ILE A 114 -0.52 7.34 -1.91
CA ILE A 114 -1.31 6.36 -1.16
C ILE A 114 -1.48 5.13 -2.02
N TYR A 115 -1.04 3.99 -1.51
CA TYR A 115 -1.22 2.69 -2.14
C TYR A 115 -2.42 2.01 -1.48
N VAL A 116 -3.40 1.61 -2.28
CA VAL A 116 -4.60 0.91 -1.82
C VAL A 116 -4.34 -0.59 -1.93
N LEU A 117 -4.31 -1.28 -0.79
CA LEU A 117 -3.96 -2.69 -0.72
C LEU A 117 -5.22 -3.55 -0.92
N ARG A 118 -5.04 -4.70 -1.56
CA ARG A 118 -6.06 -5.74 -1.67
C ARG A 118 -5.94 -6.68 -0.47
N PHE A 119 -7.08 -7.19 -0.01
CA PHE A 119 -7.16 -8.34 0.89
C PHE A 119 -6.59 -9.57 0.17
N MET A 120 -5.34 -9.96 0.46
CA MET A 120 -4.95 -11.35 0.28
C MET A 120 -5.45 -12.10 1.51
N GLY A 121 -5.88 -13.34 1.35
CA GLY A 121 -6.27 -14.17 2.50
C GLY A 121 -5.19 -14.12 3.58
N MET A 122 -5.59 -14.28 4.84
CA MET A 122 -4.62 -14.46 5.92
C MET A 122 -3.82 -15.74 5.63
N GLU A 123 -2.71 -15.60 4.94
CA GLU A 123 -1.64 -16.58 4.97
C GLU A 123 -0.82 -16.21 6.21
N ASP A 124 -1.06 -16.93 7.31
CA ASP A 124 -0.10 -17.03 8.40
C ASP A 124 1.10 -17.83 7.87
N GLU A 125 1.92 -17.21 7.02
CA GLU A 125 3.22 -17.75 6.68
C GLU A 125 4.28 -16.77 7.19
N PRO A 126 5.04 -17.13 8.26
CA PRO A 126 6.24 -16.40 8.56
C PRO A 126 7.16 -16.60 7.35
N SER A 127 7.41 -15.52 6.61
CA SER A 127 8.38 -15.53 5.51
C SER A 127 9.72 -16.03 6.04
N GLU A 128 10.05 -17.30 5.81
CA GLU A 128 11.41 -17.79 5.92
C GLU A 128 12.24 -17.04 4.87
N ASP A 129 13.24 -16.30 5.35
CA ASP A 129 14.35 -15.79 4.55
C ASP A 129 14.91 -16.92 3.69
N THR A 130 14.59 -16.90 2.39
CA THR A 130 15.36 -17.64 1.40
C THR A 130 16.30 -16.64 0.72
N PRO A 131 17.62 -16.71 0.96
CA PRO A 131 18.58 -15.92 0.21
C PRO A 131 18.51 -16.32 -1.26
N LYS A 132 18.30 -15.33 -2.13
CA LYS A 132 18.45 -15.47 -3.58
C LYS A 132 19.86 -16.02 -3.87
N ALA A 133 19.95 -17.25 -4.35
CA ALA A 133 21.16 -17.77 -4.95
C ALA A 133 21.39 -17.06 -6.29
N GLU A 134 22.42 -16.21 -6.35
CA GLU A 134 22.96 -15.71 -7.60
C GLU A 134 23.58 -16.88 -8.41
N PRO A 135 23.47 -16.86 -9.75
CA PRO A 135 24.01 -17.93 -10.59
C PRO A 135 25.54 -17.93 -10.56
N PRO A 136 26.21 -19.11 -10.54
CA PRO A 136 27.66 -19.17 -10.58
C PRO A 136 28.15 -18.73 -11.96
N SER A 137 28.71 -17.53 -12.03
CA SER A 137 29.56 -17.10 -13.13
C SER A 137 30.88 -17.86 -13.04
N CYS A 138 31.04 -18.88 -13.86
CA CYS A 138 32.32 -19.54 -14.08
C CYS A 138 33.27 -18.54 -14.78
N ARG A 139 34.34 -18.12 -14.10
CA ARG A 139 35.45 -17.37 -14.72
C ARG A 139 36.75 -18.14 -14.52
N ASN A 140 37.42 -18.38 -15.64
CA ASN A 140 38.56 -19.27 -15.85
C ASN A 140 39.80 -18.94 -14.98
N PRO A 141 40.70 -19.91 -14.76
CA PRO A 141 41.92 -19.72 -13.98
C PRO A 141 43.03 -19.12 -14.84
N ASP A 142 43.76 -18.13 -14.33
CA ASP A 142 45.10 -17.82 -14.82
C ASP A 142 46.03 -17.33 -13.72
N PHE A 143 47.30 -17.58 -14.02
CA PHE A 143 48.52 -17.63 -13.26
C PHE A 143 49.06 -16.22 -12.95
N GLY A 144 49.91 -16.08 -11.91
CA GLY A 144 50.96 -15.06 -11.92
C GLY A 144 51.06 -14.08 -10.74
N LYS A 145 52.03 -14.37 -9.88
CA LYS A 145 52.75 -13.56 -8.86
C LYS A 145 52.67 -12.02 -8.95
N SER A 146 52.54 -11.33 -7.80
CA SER A 146 53.63 -10.59 -7.09
C SER A 146 53.13 -9.60 -6.00
N GLU A 147 53.68 -9.77 -4.80
CA GLU A 147 54.15 -8.82 -3.76
C GLU A 147 53.61 -7.37 -3.57
N VAL A 148 53.25 -7.08 -2.28
CA VAL A 148 53.85 -6.06 -1.36
C VAL A 148 53.11 -4.74 -1.00
N LYS A 149 52.91 -4.58 0.34
CA LYS A 149 52.87 -3.35 1.22
C LYS A 149 51.65 -2.40 1.12
N THR A 150 51.08 -1.75 2.16
CA THR A 150 51.36 -1.48 3.59
C THR A 150 50.12 -0.80 4.23
N SER A 151 49.92 -0.94 5.55
CA SER A 151 49.33 -0.04 6.61
C SER A 151 48.10 0.84 6.25
N GLU A 152 47.03 0.99 7.06
CA GLU A 152 46.97 1.37 8.47
C GLU A 152 45.53 1.17 9.04
N LYS A 153 45.40 1.06 10.36
CA LYS A 153 44.27 0.55 11.20
C LYS A 153 43.23 1.66 11.57
N PRO A 154 42.25 1.49 12.52
CA PRO A 154 41.72 0.33 13.28
C PRO A 154 40.15 0.22 13.17
N SER A 155 39.38 -0.74 13.72
CA SER A 155 39.27 -1.12 15.14
C SER A 155 38.29 -2.31 15.35
N VAL A 156 38.75 -3.28 16.15
CA VAL A 156 38.02 -4.20 17.08
C VAL A 156 36.68 -4.85 16.69
N ILE A 157 36.74 -6.10 16.20
CA ILE A 157 35.85 -7.19 16.66
C ILE A 157 36.67 -8.48 16.75
N ARG A 158 37.02 -8.91 17.97
CA ARG A 158 37.43 -10.28 18.26
C ARG A 158 37.23 -10.57 19.73
N LEU A 159 36.20 -11.36 20.05
CA LEU A 159 36.32 -12.33 21.13
C LEU A 159 35.37 -13.51 20.89
N ILE A 160 35.89 -14.50 20.16
CA ILE A 160 35.50 -15.89 20.37
C ILE A 160 36.48 -16.41 21.43
N ARG A 161 35.98 -16.90 22.55
CA ARG A 161 36.75 -17.73 23.48
C ARG A 161 35.98 -19.03 23.69
N ILE A 162 36.49 -20.08 23.04
CA ILE A 162 36.12 -21.47 23.27
C ILE A 162 36.94 -21.99 24.47
N ILE A 163 36.39 -23.02 25.14
CA ILE A 163 36.98 -24.10 25.97
C ILE A 163 37.46 -23.74 27.39
N LEU A 164 36.91 -24.39 28.44
CA LEU A 164 37.50 -25.60 29.08
C LEU A 164 36.77 -26.06 30.36
N SER A 165 36.66 -27.39 30.45
CA SER A 165 36.34 -28.27 31.60
C SER A 165 34.88 -28.60 31.88
#